data_AF-A0A934THY6-F1
#
_entry.id   AF-A0A934THY6-F1
#
_cell.length_a   1.000
_cell.length_b   1.000
_cell.length_c   1.000
_cell.angle_alpha   90.00
_cell.angle_beta   90.00
_cell.angle_gamma   90.00
#
_symmetry.space_group_name_H-M   'P 1'
#
loop_
_entity.id
_entity.type
_entity.pdbx_description
1 polymer ?
#
loop_
_entity_poly.entity_id
_entity_poly.type
_entity_poly.pdbx_seq_one_letter_code
_entity_poly.pdbx_strand_id
1 'polypeptide(L)'
;MKNYILVCFLLFNIGPTYPQLSIPFFTKTDGDTLMLKLEDAINIAGTKSLDALVIKDQIKIAHWQYKNFKADLLPSLIFDGSAPNLNTSISSYLKEDGTYDFIKSSSLSMQGGLFLTQNIPFTGGQVSVQSQIQRIEQLDGDRKSRWLSIPIELTYVQPIITARPLYWSKKIEPQKYREAKQQFGVNMEAIAIKTIQLYFDLLLATVNSNIAEQNYRNSIRLYEIARAKREHGLISENDMMQLELGKLNAKAEIVTRRQDFERKMANLRIFLNIYDESIIIPEIPEEFPMIDMSIEEIRSLANKNNPLIHNVSWKLLEAQRLIAQAKIERGFQLNLFMSLGYTGTDSNFSGAYKDLQNRQVASLGIRIPILDWGKGKGRVQLAESQAKVEKNRLDQQMIDFDNNIFLTYNSYKDQEQLTIIAEEANKIAQKRYQTVFETFRLGRISVLDINMAQNEQETARRNYINQLYASWLYYYSIRQITLFDFKRKNDIINNYEGLK
;
A
#
# COMPACT_ATOMS: atom_id res chain seq x y z
N MET A 1 7.30 49.05 -39.15
CA MET A 1 7.25 49.70 -37.82
C MET A 1 6.47 48.80 -36.86
N LYS A 2 7.16 47.98 -36.07
CA LYS A 2 6.62 47.32 -34.88
C LYS A 2 7.67 47.45 -33.79
N ASN A 3 7.30 48.16 -32.73
CA ASN A 3 8.18 48.64 -31.68
C ASN A 3 8.72 47.48 -30.84
N TYR A 4 10.05 47.42 -30.68
CA TYR A 4 10.71 46.65 -29.64
C TYR A 4 10.64 47.46 -28.34
N ILE A 5 9.87 46.97 -27.36
CA ILE A 5 9.93 47.50 -26.00
C ILE A 5 10.90 46.63 -25.22
N LEU A 6 12.10 47.17 -25.02
CA LEU A 6 13.12 46.64 -24.14
C LEU A 6 12.72 46.97 -22.69
N VAL A 7 12.16 46.01 -21.94
CA VAL A 7 11.92 46.20 -20.50
C VAL A 7 13.18 45.75 -19.75
N CYS A 8 14.08 46.69 -19.48
CA CYS A 8 15.16 46.55 -18.52
C CYS A 8 14.56 46.56 -17.10
N PHE A 9 14.52 45.41 -16.42
CA PHE A 9 14.38 45.36 -14.97
C PHE A 9 15.76 45.61 -14.32
N LEU A 10 16.03 46.87 -14.01
CA LEU A 10 17.05 47.26 -13.04
C LEU A 10 16.48 47.02 -11.63
N LEU A 11 16.80 45.89 -11.00
CA LEU A 11 16.63 45.72 -9.57
C LEU A 11 17.98 45.95 -8.88
N PHE A 12 18.18 47.19 -8.43
CA PHE A 12 19.06 47.47 -7.30
C PHE A 12 18.45 46.82 -6.07
N ASN A 13 19.15 45.85 -5.46
CA ASN A 13 18.82 45.38 -4.12
C ASN A 13 20.11 45.33 -3.30
N ILE A 14 20.28 46.34 -2.45
CA ILE A 14 21.35 46.45 -1.45
C ILE A 14 20.66 46.22 -0.10
N GLY A 15 20.73 45.01 0.44
CA GLY A 15 20.18 44.64 1.75
C GLY A 15 20.19 43.12 1.97
N PRO A 16 20.35 42.62 3.21
CA PRO A 16 20.45 41.19 3.50
C PRO A 16 19.04 40.60 3.54
N THR A 17 18.50 40.25 2.37
CA THR A 17 17.27 39.46 2.28
C THR A 17 17.59 38.14 1.58
N TYR A 18 17.13 37.05 2.17
CA TYR A 18 17.17 35.68 1.64
C TYR A 18 17.03 35.67 0.10
N PRO A 19 17.85 34.90 -0.64
CA PRO A 19 17.75 34.89 -2.09
C PRO A 19 16.43 34.23 -2.48
N GLN A 20 15.45 35.04 -2.91
CA GLN A 20 14.26 34.51 -3.58
C GLN A 20 14.73 33.67 -4.78
N LEU A 21 14.20 32.45 -4.90
CA LEU A 21 14.34 31.66 -6.12
C LEU A 21 13.73 32.48 -7.25
N SER A 22 14.57 33.07 -8.10
CA SER A 22 14.09 33.70 -9.33
C SER A 22 13.56 32.62 -10.26
N ILE A 23 12.40 32.87 -10.88
CA ILE A 23 11.87 32.03 -11.95
C ILE A 23 12.94 31.98 -13.06
N PRO A 24 13.36 30.80 -13.56
CA PRO A 24 14.20 30.73 -14.74
C PRO A 24 13.53 31.52 -15.87
N PHE A 25 14.28 32.24 -16.68
CA PHE A 25 13.70 33.10 -17.73
C PHE A 25 13.03 32.22 -18.81
N PHE A 26 11.79 31.83 -18.59
CA PHE A 26 10.97 31.11 -19.54
C PHE A 26 10.41 32.09 -20.56
N THR A 27 10.52 31.73 -21.83
CA THR A 27 9.60 32.23 -22.85
C THR A 27 8.20 31.85 -22.38
N LYS A 28 7.43 32.85 -21.96
CA LYS A 28 6.06 32.77 -21.44
C LYS A 28 5.25 31.67 -22.16
N THR A 29 5.20 30.48 -21.59
CA THR A 29 4.12 29.52 -21.84
C THR A 29 2.98 29.95 -20.94
N ASP A 30 1.75 29.98 -21.48
CA ASP A 30 0.52 30.44 -20.81
C ASP A 30 0.09 29.58 -19.58
N GLY A 31 1.00 28.81 -18.98
CA GLY A 31 0.75 27.97 -17.82
C GLY A 31 0.88 28.74 -16.50
N ASP A 32 -0.06 28.53 -15.59
CA ASP A 32 0.01 29.04 -14.22
C ASP A 32 1.27 28.52 -13.50
N THR A 33 1.94 29.39 -12.74
CA THR A 33 3.10 29.01 -11.91
C THR A 33 2.62 28.59 -10.53
N LEU A 34 2.93 27.36 -10.12
CA LEU A 34 2.56 26.81 -8.81
C LEU A 34 3.77 26.83 -7.88
N MET A 35 3.76 27.72 -6.89
CA MET A 35 4.68 27.63 -5.75
C MET A 35 4.24 26.47 -4.86
N LEU A 36 5.11 25.48 -4.66
CA LEU A 36 4.75 24.24 -3.97
C LEU A 36 5.65 24.02 -2.77
N LYS A 37 5.04 23.90 -1.59
CA LYS A 37 5.71 23.45 -0.36
C LYS A 37 5.77 21.93 -0.31
N LEU A 38 6.76 21.41 0.40
CA LEU A 38 6.94 19.97 0.56
C LEU A 38 5.71 19.30 1.20
N GLU A 39 5.13 19.90 2.25
CA GLU A 39 3.95 19.35 2.92
C GLU A 39 2.73 19.29 1.97
N ASP A 40 2.57 20.30 1.12
CA ASP A 40 1.50 20.32 0.10
C ASP A 40 1.73 19.26 -0.97
N ALA A 41 2.97 19.07 -1.42
CA ALA A 41 3.32 18.01 -2.36
C ALA A 41 2.96 16.63 -1.79
N ILE A 42 3.30 16.37 -0.52
CA ILE A 42 2.99 15.11 0.19
C ILE A 42 1.47 14.92 0.31
N ASN A 43 0.73 15.98 0.64
CA ASN A 43 -0.74 15.93 0.71
C ASN A 43 -1.38 15.66 -0.66
N ILE A 44 -0.90 16.32 -1.72
CA ILE A 44 -1.37 16.10 -3.09
C ILE A 44 -1.07 14.67 -3.51
N ALA A 45 0.14 14.17 -3.28
CA ALA A 45 0.51 12.80 -3.60
C ALA A 45 -0.37 11.78 -2.84
N GLY A 46 -0.54 11.93 -1.53
CA GLY A 46 -1.37 11.05 -0.71
C GLY A 46 -2.87 11.07 -1.05
N THR A 47 -3.34 12.11 -1.74
CA THR A 47 -4.74 12.24 -2.14
C THR A 47 -4.99 11.82 -3.58
N LYS A 48 -4.16 12.28 -4.52
CA LYS A 48 -4.39 12.22 -5.97
C LYS A 48 -3.46 11.30 -6.75
N SER A 49 -2.31 10.89 -6.20
CA SER A 49 -1.39 10.01 -6.95
C SER A 49 -2.04 8.67 -7.26
N LEU A 50 -1.66 8.06 -8.39
CA LEU A 50 -2.14 6.74 -8.77
C LEU A 50 -1.81 5.69 -7.70
N ASP A 51 -0.60 5.74 -7.14
CA ASP A 51 -0.16 4.86 -6.06
C ASP A 51 -1.08 4.98 -4.84
N ALA A 52 -1.47 6.21 -4.45
CA ALA A 52 -2.41 6.43 -3.35
C ALA A 52 -3.79 5.85 -3.62
N LEU A 53 -4.29 5.96 -4.85
CA LEU A 53 -5.58 5.38 -5.23
C LEU A 53 -5.56 3.85 -5.13
N VAL A 54 -4.50 3.21 -5.63
CA VAL A 54 -4.32 1.76 -5.53
C VAL A 54 -4.28 1.31 -4.07
N ILE A 55 -3.52 2.00 -3.22
CA ILE A 55 -3.40 1.68 -1.79
C ILE A 55 -4.74 1.85 -1.06
N LYS A 56 -5.53 2.87 -1.40
CA LYS A 56 -6.90 3.06 -0.88
C LYS A 56 -7.84 1.91 -1.29
N ASP A 57 -7.73 1.40 -2.51
CA ASP A 57 -8.56 0.28 -2.94
C ASP A 57 -8.11 -1.05 -2.32
N GLN A 58 -6.82 -1.26 -2.09
CA GLN A 58 -6.30 -2.43 -1.36
C GLN A 58 -6.88 -2.52 0.06
N ILE A 59 -6.94 -1.41 0.81
CA ILE A 59 -7.52 -1.44 2.16
C ILE A 59 -9.05 -1.65 2.14
N LYS A 60 -9.76 -1.17 1.10
CA LYS A 60 -11.19 -1.50 0.90
C LYS A 60 -11.38 -2.99 0.65
N ILE A 61 -10.54 -3.61 -0.19
CA ILE A 61 -10.57 -5.05 -0.44
C ILE A 61 -10.39 -5.81 0.88
N ALA A 62 -9.39 -5.46 1.69
CA ALA A 62 -9.17 -6.08 2.99
C ALA A 62 -10.37 -5.86 3.96
N HIS A 63 -11.02 -4.70 3.92
CA HIS A 63 -12.24 -4.44 4.68
C HIS A 63 -13.39 -5.37 4.27
N TRP A 64 -13.65 -5.50 2.97
CA TRP A 64 -14.72 -6.37 2.46
C TRP A 64 -14.42 -7.85 2.69
N GLN A 65 -13.17 -8.28 2.57
CA GLN A 65 -12.76 -9.65 2.96
C GLN A 65 -13.07 -9.94 4.43
N TYR A 66 -12.72 -9.02 5.33
CA TYR A 66 -13.00 -9.19 6.75
C TYR A 66 -14.51 -9.10 7.08
N LYS A 67 -15.25 -8.26 6.36
CA LYS A 67 -16.70 -8.16 6.50
C LYS A 67 -17.41 -9.42 5.99
N ASN A 68 -16.97 -9.99 4.88
CA ASN A 68 -17.46 -11.27 4.36
C ASN A 68 -17.18 -12.38 5.37
N PHE A 69 -15.96 -12.45 5.92
CA PHE A 69 -15.64 -13.39 6.99
C PHE A 69 -16.61 -13.27 8.19
N LYS A 70 -16.97 -12.04 8.60
CA LYS A 70 -17.97 -11.85 9.66
C LYS A 70 -19.37 -12.31 9.24
N ALA A 71 -19.74 -12.08 7.98
CA ALA A 71 -21.02 -12.52 7.44
C ALA A 71 -21.11 -14.05 7.36
N ASP A 72 -20.01 -14.75 7.07
CA ASP A 72 -19.94 -16.22 7.06
C ASP A 72 -20.20 -16.86 8.44
N LEU A 73 -20.12 -16.06 9.52
CA LEU A 73 -20.44 -16.47 10.88
C LEU A 73 -21.91 -16.22 11.25
N LEU A 74 -22.70 -15.59 10.39
CA LEU A 74 -24.12 -15.30 10.59
C LEU A 74 -25.01 -16.34 9.88
N PRO A 75 -26.32 -16.40 10.20
CA PRO A 75 -27.21 -17.34 9.52
C PRO A 75 -27.36 -16.93 8.05
N SER A 76 -27.29 -17.92 7.16
CA SER A 76 -27.57 -17.74 5.74
C SER A 76 -28.93 -18.33 5.40
N LEU A 77 -29.82 -17.54 4.80
CA LEU A 77 -31.12 -17.98 4.29
C LEU A 77 -31.07 -18.00 2.76
N ILE A 78 -31.30 -19.19 2.18
CA ILE A 78 -31.24 -19.40 0.74
C ILE A 78 -32.57 -19.98 0.27
N PHE A 79 -33.13 -19.44 -0.81
CA PHE A 79 -34.17 -20.12 -1.57
C PHE A 79 -33.52 -20.85 -2.74
N ASP A 80 -33.77 -22.15 -2.86
CA ASP A 80 -33.34 -22.97 -4.00
C ASP A 80 -34.55 -23.67 -4.59
N GLY A 81 -34.65 -23.72 -5.92
CA GLY A 81 -35.76 -24.33 -6.62
C GLY A 81 -35.48 -24.56 -8.09
N SER A 82 -36.21 -25.51 -8.67
CA SER A 82 -36.14 -25.83 -10.08
C SER A 82 -37.54 -26.04 -10.65
N ALA A 83 -37.82 -25.46 -11.81
CA ALA A 83 -39.09 -25.63 -12.51
C ALA A 83 -39.02 -25.18 -13.99
N PRO A 84 -39.53 -25.98 -14.96
CA PRO A 84 -39.83 -27.41 -14.89
C PRO A 84 -38.61 -28.30 -15.20
N ASN A 85 -38.51 -29.45 -14.53
CA ASN A 85 -37.52 -30.50 -14.80
C ASN A 85 -38.20 -31.74 -15.40
N LEU A 86 -38.05 -31.93 -16.72
CA LEU A 86 -38.55 -33.11 -17.45
C LEU A 86 -37.50 -34.22 -17.41
N ASN A 87 -37.86 -35.36 -16.83
CA ASN A 87 -37.02 -36.55 -16.81
C ASN A 87 -37.74 -37.70 -17.54
N THR A 88 -37.14 -38.15 -18.63
CA THR A 88 -37.57 -39.33 -19.40
C THR A 88 -36.50 -40.39 -19.34
N SER A 89 -36.80 -41.52 -18.72
CA SER A 89 -35.88 -42.65 -18.59
C SER A 89 -36.58 -43.98 -18.88
N ILE A 90 -35.81 -44.98 -19.28
CA ILE A 90 -36.28 -46.37 -19.38
C ILE A 90 -35.53 -47.16 -18.30
N SER A 91 -36.28 -47.81 -17.42
CA SER A 91 -35.72 -48.63 -16.33
C SER A 91 -36.31 -50.03 -16.36
N SER A 92 -35.53 -51.03 -15.95
CA SER A 92 -36.05 -52.38 -15.75
C SER A 92 -36.96 -52.41 -14.51
N TYR A 93 -38.11 -53.04 -14.64
CA TYR A 93 -39.09 -53.25 -13.58
C TYR A 93 -39.34 -54.74 -13.43
N LEU A 94 -39.22 -55.26 -12.20
CA LEU A 94 -39.58 -56.64 -11.87
C LEU A 94 -41.09 -56.72 -11.67
N LYS A 95 -41.77 -57.48 -12.54
CA LYS A 95 -43.20 -57.75 -12.41
C LYS A 95 -43.47 -58.70 -11.25
N GLU A 96 -44.73 -58.73 -10.79
CA GLU A 96 -45.18 -59.61 -9.71
C GLU A 96 -44.99 -61.11 -10.03
N ASP A 97 -44.92 -61.46 -11.32
CA ASP A 97 -44.64 -62.83 -11.80
C ASP A 97 -43.14 -63.21 -11.82
N GLY A 98 -42.26 -62.31 -11.40
CA GLY A 98 -40.81 -62.53 -11.36
C GLY A 98 -40.07 -62.28 -12.68
N THR A 99 -40.75 -61.81 -13.74
CA THR A 99 -40.12 -61.42 -15.02
C THR A 99 -39.74 -59.94 -15.03
N TYR A 100 -38.72 -59.59 -15.83
CA TYR A 100 -38.30 -58.20 -16.02
C TYR A 100 -38.91 -57.58 -17.28
N ASP A 101 -39.35 -56.34 -17.18
CA ASP A 101 -39.78 -55.50 -18.31
C ASP A 101 -39.03 -54.18 -18.33
N PHE A 102 -38.93 -53.55 -19.49
CA PHE A 102 -38.40 -52.20 -19.62
C PHE A 102 -39.54 -51.20 -19.72
N ILE A 103 -39.73 -50.42 -18.66
CA ILE A 103 -40.82 -49.44 -18.60
C ILE A 103 -40.24 -48.05 -18.86
N LYS A 104 -40.77 -47.38 -19.88
CA LYS A 104 -40.54 -45.94 -20.09
C LYS A 104 -41.29 -45.17 -19.00
N SER A 105 -40.58 -44.29 -18.32
CA SER A 105 -41.12 -43.36 -17.34
C SER A 105 -40.74 -41.93 -17.71
N SER A 106 -41.74 -41.11 -17.96
CA SER A 106 -41.66 -39.68 -18.20
C SER A 106 -42.34 -38.95 -17.05
N SER A 107 -41.60 -38.06 -16.40
CA SER A 107 -42.10 -37.26 -15.28
C SER A 107 -41.66 -35.81 -15.40
N LEU A 108 -42.56 -34.90 -15.01
CA LEU A 108 -42.29 -33.49 -14.87
C LEU A 108 -42.21 -33.16 -13.38
N SER A 109 -41.08 -32.62 -12.94
CA SER A 109 -40.88 -32.25 -11.54
C SER A 109 -40.64 -30.76 -11.37
N MET A 110 -41.08 -30.24 -10.24
CA MET A 110 -40.81 -28.89 -9.78
C MET A 110 -40.49 -28.99 -8.29
N GLN A 111 -39.52 -28.23 -7.81
CA GLN A 111 -39.20 -28.18 -6.39
C GLN A 111 -38.82 -26.76 -5.99
N GLY A 112 -39.05 -26.44 -4.73
CA GLY A 112 -38.63 -25.19 -4.12
C GLY A 112 -38.42 -25.40 -2.63
N GLY A 113 -37.41 -24.75 -2.08
CA GLY A 113 -37.06 -24.87 -0.67
C GLY A 113 -36.39 -23.63 -0.12
N LEU A 114 -36.67 -23.35 1.15
CA LEU A 114 -35.98 -22.36 1.95
C LEU A 114 -35.01 -23.10 2.90
N PHE A 115 -33.78 -22.62 2.97
CA PHE A 115 -32.69 -23.23 3.73
C PHE A 115 -32.03 -22.17 4.60
N LEU A 116 -32.27 -22.20 5.90
CA LEU A 116 -31.60 -21.37 6.90
C LEU A 116 -30.47 -22.17 7.54
N THR A 117 -29.21 -21.73 7.41
CA THR A 117 -28.04 -22.46 7.93
C THR A 117 -27.17 -21.55 8.80
N GLN A 118 -26.78 -22.04 9.97
CA GLN A 118 -25.89 -21.35 10.91
C GLN A 118 -24.73 -22.27 11.31
N ASN A 119 -23.50 -21.79 11.12
CA ASN A 119 -22.30 -22.48 11.59
C ASN A 119 -22.03 -22.15 13.07
N ILE A 120 -21.53 -23.11 13.86
CA ILE A 120 -21.14 -22.93 15.26
C ILE A 120 -19.62 -22.77 15.31
N PRO A 121 -19.06 -21.57 15.55
CA PRO A 121 -17.63 -21.33 15.34
C PRO A 121 -16.70 -22.14 16.26
N PHE A 122 -17.12 -22.43 17.49
CA PHE A 122 -16.27 -23.09 18.48
C PHE A 122 -16.16 -24.61 18.29
N THR A 123 -17.26 -25.24 17.85
CA THR A 123 -17.33 -26.69 17.67
C THR A 123 -17.17 -27.09 16.21
N GLY A 124 -17.33 -26.17 15.26
CA GLY A 124 -17.37 -26.46 13.82
C GLY A 124 -18.66 -27.17 13.37
N GLY A 125 -19.66 -27.25 14.25
CA GLY A 125 -20.98 -27.80 13.92
C GLY A 125 -21.80 -26.85 13.07
N GLN A 126 -22.92 -27.36 12.56
CA GLN A 126 -23.85 -26.62 11.72
C GLN A 126 -25.28 -26.99 12.13
N VAL A 127 -26.11 -25.97 12.31
CA VAL A 127 -27.56 -26.11 12.51
C VAL A 127 -28.25 -25.55 11.28
N SER A 128 -29.17 -26.32 10.71
CA SER A 128 -29.94 -25.91 9.55
C SER A 128 -31.43 -26.14 9.78
N VAL A 129 -32.26 -25.20 9.34
CA VAL A 129 -33.71 -25.32 9.28
C VAL A 129 -34.11 -25.21 7.82
N GLN A 130 -34.84 -26.19 7.31
CA GLN A 130 -35.32 -26.16 5.93
C GLN A 130 -36.82 -26.40 5.83
N SER A 131 -37.42 -25.80 4.80
CA SER A 131 -38.80 -26.03 4.39
C SER A 131 -38.79 -26.28 2.89
N GLN A 132 -39.34 -27.38 2.43
CA GLN A 132 -39.29 -27.78 1.03
C GLN A 132 -40.66 -28.22 0.51
N ILE A 133 -40.86 -28.03 -0.78
CA ILE A 133 -41.98 -28.59 -1.52
C ILE A 133 -41.49 -29.13 -2.85
N GLN A 134 -42.01 -30.28 -3.24
CA GLN A 134 -41.80 -30.88 -4.53
C GLN A 134 -43.16 -31.27 -5.13
N ARG A 135 -43.32 -31.00 -6.41
CA ARG A 135 -44.40 -31.50 -7.26
C ARG A 135 -43.77 -32.44 -8.27
N ILE A 136 -44.32 -33.64 -8.40
CA ILE A 136 -44.00 -34.55 -9.51
C ILE A 136 -45.30 -34.87 -10.25
N GLU A 137 -45.26 -34.81 -11.56
CA GLU A 137 -46.36 -35.15 -12.45
C GLU A 137 -45.90 -36.25 -13.39
N GLN A 138 -46.51 -37.43 -13.28
CA GLN A 138 -46.26 -38.52 -14.21
C GLN A 138 -46.94 -38.21 -15.54
N LEU A 139 -46.20 -38.29 -16.65
CA LEU A 139 -46.69 -37.94 -17.99
C LEU A 139 -47.13 -39.17 -18.80
N ASP A 140 -46.58 -40.34 -18.48
CA ASP A 140 -46.92 -41.63 -19.08
C ASP A 140 -47.98 -42.38 -18.25
N GLY A 141 -48.82 -43.19 -18.90
CA GLY A 141 -49.89 -43.95 -18.23
C GLY A 141 -51.04 -43.07 -17.72
N ASP A 142 -51.52 -43.33 -16.50
CA ASP A 142 -52.55 -42.53 -15.83
C ASP A 142 -51.90 -41.28 -15.21
N ARG A 143 -52.07 -40.13 -15.87
CA ARG A 143 -51.41 -38.87 -15.51
C ARG A 143 -51.83 -38.43 -14.11
N LYS A 144 -50.90 -38.48 -13.16
CA LYS A 144 -51.14 -38.09 -11.78
C LYS A 144 -50.07 -37.13 -11.30
N SER A 145 -50.50 -36.06 -10.66
CA SER A 145 -49.64 -35.20 -9.87
C SER A 145 -49.59 -35.67 -8.42
N ARG A 146 -48.40 -35.65 -7.85
CA ARG A 146 -48.15 -35.83 -6.42
C ARG A 146 -47.35 -34.64 -5.92
N TRP A 147 -47.72 -34.21 -4.72
CA TRP A 147 -47.00 -33.22 -3.96
C TRP A 147 -46.32 -33.93 -2.79
N LEU A 148 -45.11 -33.49 -2.48
CA LEU A 148 -44.35 -33.85 -1.30
C LEU A 148 -43.99 -32.54 -0.61
N SER A 149 -44.34 -32.41 0.66
CA SER A 149 -43.96 -31.25 1.48
C SER A 149 -43.08 -31.70 2.64
N ILE A 150 -42.10 -30.87 2.97
CA ILE A 150 -41.32 -30.92 4.20
C ILE A 150 -41.50 -29.55 4.84
N PRO A 151 -42.55 -29.33 5.66
CA PRO A 151 -42.88 -28.00 6.15
C PRO A 151 -41.80 -27.41 7.06
N ILE A 152 -41.14 -28.28 7.83
CA ILE A 152 -40.00 -27.94 8.66
C ILE A 152 -39.14 -29.19 8.90
N GLU A 153 -37.84 -29.06 8.69
CA GLU A 153 -36.82 -30.05 9.05
C GLU A 153 -35.63 -29.32 9.68
N LEU A 154 -35.33 -29.67 10.93
CA LEU A 154 -34.17 -29.23 11.68
C LEU A 154 -33.07 -30.27 11.52
N THR A 155 -31.94 -29.86 10.95
CA THR A 155 -30.73 -30.68 10.83
C THR A 155 -29.64 -30.13 11.74
N TYR A 156 -28.96 -31.00 12.45
CA TYR A 156 -27.77 -30.69 13.25
C TYR A 156 -26.63 -31.63 12.86
N VAL A 157 -25.53 -31.05 12.39
CA VAL A 157 -24.31 -31.77 12.04
C VAL A 157 -23.20 -31.30 12.96
N GLN A 158 -22.64 -32.19 13.76
CA GLN A 158 -21.56 -31.86 14.69
C GLN A 158 -20.36 -32.76 14.43
N PRO A 159 -19.29 -32.25 13.81
CA PRO A 159 -18.01 -32.93 13.81
C PRO A 159 -17.41 -32.85 15.21
N ILE A 160 -17.35 -33.96 15.94
CA ILE A 160 -16.94 -33.99 17.36
C ILE A 160 -15.42 -33.90 17.45
N ILE A 161 -14.71 -34.68 16.63
CA ILE A 161 -13.24 -34.67 16.56
C ILE A 161 -12.82 -34.08 15.21
N THR A 162 -12.50 -32.79 15.23
CA THR A 162 -12.20 -32.01 14.03
C THR A 162 -11.13 -30.96 14.30
N ALA A 163 -10.50 -30.48 13.21
CA ALA A 163 -9.51 -29.41 13.24
C ALA A 163 -10.09 -28.04 13.65
N ARG A 164 -11.42 -27.91 13.69
CA ARG A 164 -12.17 -26.68 14.06
C ARG A 164 -11.75 -25.46 13.23
N PRO A 165 -11.92 -25.47 11.90
CA PRO A 165 -11.43 -24.40 11.03
C PRO A 165 -11.94 -23.01 11.43
N LEU A 166 -13.23 -22.87 11.76
CA LEU A 166 -13.83 -21.59 12.17
C LEU A 166 -13.25 -21.03 13.47
N TYR A 167 -12.85 -21.88 14.41
CA TYR A 167 -12.18 -21.45 15.64
C TYR A 167 -10.85 -20.76 15.33
N TRP A 168 -10.07 -21.33 14.41
CA TRP A 168 -8.81 -20.75 13.97
C TRP A 168 -9.02 -19.49 13.14
N SER A 169 -9.95 -19.50 12.18
CA SER A 169 -10.28 -18.32 11.38
C SER A 169 -10.71 -17.14 12.27
N LYS A 170 -11.48 -17.38 13.34
CA LYS A 170 -11.87 -16.34 14.32
C LYS A 170 -10.69 -15.71 15.07
N LYS A 171 -9.54 -16.40 15.16
CA LYS A 171 -8.30 -15.85 15.72
C LYS A 171 -7.42 -15.18 14.66
N ILE A 172 -7.35 -15.76 13.46
CA ILE A 172 -6.44 -15.37 12.38
C ILE A 172 -6.95 -14.15 11.60
N GLU A 173 -8.21 -14.18 11.16
CA GLU A 173 -8.76 -13.14 10.27
C GLU A 173 -8.75 -11.73 10.88
N PRO A 174 -9.02 -11.53 12.20
CA PRO A 174 -8.84 -10.22 12.81
C PRO A 174 -7.40 -9.71 12.78
N GLN A 175 -6.40 -10.60 12.91
CA GLN A 175 -5.00 -10.20 12.89
C GLN A 175 -4.56 -9.83 11.47
N LYS A 176 -4.97 -10.60 10.45
CA LYS A 176 -4.77 -10.23 9.04
C LYS A 176 -5.39 -8.87 8.71
N TYR A 177 -6.58 -8.59 9.22
CA TYR A 177 -7.22 -7.29 8.98
C TYR A 177 -6.49 -6.13 9.69
N ARG A 178 -5.96 -6.36 10.90
CA ARG A 178 -5.13 -5.37 11.60
C ARG A 178 -3.80 -5.13 10.88
N GLU A 179 -3.14 -6.19 10.42
CA GLU A 179 -1.95 -6.08 9.57
C GLU A 179 -2.24 -5.24 8.33
N ALA A 180 -3.31 -5.54 7.58
CA ALA A 180 -3.67 -4.79 6.38
C ALA A 180 -3.89 -3.29 6.66
N LYS A 181 -4.50 -2.94 7.80
CA LYS A 181 -4.65 -1.54 8.23
C LYS A 181 -3.30 -0.86 8.51
N GLN A 182 -2.39 -1.54 9.19
CA GLN A 182 -1.06 -0.99 9.49
C GLN A 182 -0.21 -0.91 8.21
N GLN A 183 -0.32 -1.90 7.32
CA GLN A 183 0.35 -1.91 6.02
C GLN A 183 -0.13 -0.76 5.12
N PHE A 184 -1.42 -0.41 5.18
CA PHE A 184 -1.93 0.80 4.53
C PHE A 184 -1.17 2.06 5.01
N GLY A 185 -0.94 2.20 6.32
CA GLY A 185 -0.12 3.28 6.88
C GLY A 185 1.31 3.28 6.34
N VAL A 186 1.98 2.12 6.35
CA VAL A 186 3.36 1.96 5.81
C VAL A 186 3.42 2.39 4.35
N ASN A 187 2.43 2.01 3.56
CA ASN A 187 2.34 2.31 2.15
C ASN A 187 2.08 3.81 1.89
N MET A 188 1.27 4.47 2.72
CA MET A 188 1.07 5.92 2.62
C MET A 188 2.36 6.69 2.98
N GLU A 189 3.11 6.24 3.98
CA GLU A 189 4.43 6.82 4.28
C GLU A 189 5.43 6.55 3.15
N ALA A 190 5.34 5.42 2.44
CA ALA A 190 6.16 5.15 1.26
C ALA A 190 5.86 6.14 0.12
N ILE A 191 4.60 6.53 -0.07
CA ILE A 191 4.23 7.60 -1.02
C ILE A 191 4.86 8.92 -0.58
N ALA A 192 4.81 9.25 0.70
CA ALA A 192 5.44 10.48 1.21
C ALA A 192 6.96 10.47 0.95
N ILE A 193 7.65 9.37 1.22
CA ILE A 193 9.08 9.19 0.90
C ILE A 193 9.37 9.39 -0.59
N LYS A 194 8.58 8.76 -1.47
CA LYS A 194 8.72 8.93 -2.93
C LYS A 194 8.45 10.36 -3.36
N THR A 195 7.50 11.03 -2.72
CA THR A 195 7.21 12.46 -2.95
C THR A 195 8.40 13.32 -2.57
N ILE A 196 8.99 13.09 -1.39
CA ILE A 196 10.18 13.81 -0.91
C ILE A 196 11.32 13.65 -1.91
N GLN A 197 11.57 12.43 -2.39
CA GLN A 197 12.60 12.19 -3.41
C GLN A 197 12.35 13.02 -4.68
N LEU A 198 11.16 12.94 -5.27
CA LEU A 198 10.83 13.66 -6.50
C LEU A 198 10.82 15.19 -6.31
N TYR A 199 10.39 15.65 -5.14
CA TYR A 199 10.38 17.06 -4.76
C TYR A 199 11.81 17.61 -4.67
N PHE A 200 12.70 16.93 -3.94
CA PHE A 200 14.09 17.36 -3.80
C PHE A 200 14.89 17.20 -5.09
N ASP A 201 14.58 16.20 -5.92
CA ASP A 201 15.10 16.09 -7.28
C ASP A 201 14.78 17.34 -8.12
N LEU A 202 13.53 17.81 -8.09
CA LEU A 202 13.14 19.04 -8.77
C LEU A 202 13.74 20.28 -8.10
N LEU A 203 13.79 20.33 -6.77
CA LEU A 203 14.37 21.45 -6.02
C LEU A 203 15.84 21.63 -6.37
N LEU A 204 16.62 20.55 -6.38
CA LEU A 204 18.02 20.58 -6.74
C LEU A 204 18.22 20.97 -8.21
N ALA A 205 17.38 20.47 -9.13
CA ALA A 205 17.41 20.88 -10.53
C ALA A 205 17.07 22.38 -10.70
N THR A 206 16.11 22.90 -9.94
CA THR A 206 15.74 24.32 -9.90
C THR A 206 16.90 25.18 -9.39
N VAL A 207 17.52 24.78 -8.28
CA VAL A 207 18.70 25.45 -7.73
C VAL A 207 19.85 25.43 -8.73
N ASN A 208 20.11 24.30 -9.39
CA ASN A 208 21.18 24.18 -10.38
C ASN A 208 20.92 25.02 -11.63
N SER A 209 19.66 25.10 -12.09
CA SER A 209 19.28 25.99 -13.20
C SER A 209 19.52 27.46 -12.85
N ASN A 210 19.15 27.87 -11.64
CA ASN A 210 19.40 29.22 -11.13
C ASN A 210 20.90 29.52 -10.97
N ILE A 211 21.69 28.54 -10.50
CA ILE A 211 23.15 28.67 -10.45
C ILE A 211 23.72 28.83 -11.86
N ALA A 212 23.33 28.01 -12.83
CA ALA A 212 23.84 28.10 -14.21
C ALA A 212 23.54 29.46 -14.86
N GLU A 213 22.34 30.00 -14.66
CA GLU A 213 21.96 31.33 -15.14
C GLU A 213 22.77 32.43 -14.46
N GLN A 214 22.91 32.36 -13.12
CA GLN A 214 23.71 33.31 -12.37
C GLN A 214 25.19 33.26 -12.79
N ASN A 215 25.72 32.07 -13.02
CA ASN A 215 27.09 31.85 -13.46
C ASN A 215 27.34 32.47 -14.82
N TYR A 216 26.42 32.29 -15.78
CA TYR A 216 26.54 32.90 -17.08
C TYR A 216 26.54 34.44 -17.01
N ARG A 217 25.62 35.03 -16.22
CA ARG A 217 25.59 36.48 -15.98
C ARG A 217 26.87 36.98 -15.33
N ASN A 218 27.38 36.25 -14.33
CA ASN A 218 28.63 36.57 -13.66
C ASN A 218 29.82 36.46 -14.64
N SER A 219 29.90 35.41 -15.46
CA SER A 219 30.97 35.22 -16.45
C SER A 219 30.99 36.30 -17.53
N ILE A 220 29.82 36.78 -17.99
CA ILE A 220 29.74 37.94 -18.89
C ILE A 220 30.36 39.17 -18.22
N ARG A 221 29.95 39.47 -16.99
CA ARG A 221 30.43 40.65 -16.25
C ARG A 221 31.93 40.57 -15.96
N LEU A 222 32.43 39.38 -15.58
CA LEU A 222 33.86 39.15 -15.35
C LEU A 222 34.67 39.33 -16.64
N TYR A 223 34.17 38.82 -17.76
CA TYR A 223 34.78 38.99 -19.08
C TYR A 223 34.84 40.48 -19.49
N GLU A 224 33.77 41.25 -19.24
CA GLU A 224 33.74 42.70 -19.51
C GLU A 224 34.76 43.47 -18.64
N ILE A 225 34.83 43.17 -17.34
CA ILE A 225 35.81 43.76 -16.43
C ILE A 225 37.23 43.42 -16.87
N ALA A 226 37.48 42.17 -17.24
CA ALA A 226 38.79 41.72 -17.71
C ALA A 226 39.20 42.37 -19.02
N ARG A 227 38.26 42.55 -19.96
CA ARG A 227 38.50 43.27 -21.21
C ARG A 227 38.97 44.69 -20.95
N ALA A 228 38.29 45.43 -20.07
CA ALA A 228 38.70 46.78 -19.68
C ALA A 228 40.09 46.80 -19.00
N LYS A 229 40.38 45.83 -18.13
CA LYS A 229 41.71 45.70 -17.50
C LYS A 229 42.82 45.36 -18.51
N ARG A 230 42.51 44.59 -19.57
CA ARG A 230 43.44 44.22 -20.64
C ARG A 230 43.89 45.43 -21.45
N GLU A 231 42.98 46.36 -21.72
CA GLU A 231 43.29 47.63 -22.41
C GLU A 231 44.33 48.46 -21.65
N HIS A 232 44.44 48.27 -20.33
CA HIS A 232 45.43 48.90 -19.45
C HIS A 232 46.63 48.00 -19.10
N GLY A 233 46.78 46.84 -19.74
CA GLY A 233 47.90 45.91 -19.50
C GLY A 233 47.88 45.19 -18.14
N LEU A 234 46.76 45.24 -17.42
CA LEU A 234 46.64 44.71 -16.05
C LEU A 234 46.18 43.24 -15.98
N ILE A 235 45.97 42.58 -17.12
CA ILE A 235 45.57 41.16 -17.18
C ILE A 235 46.28 40.47 -18.36
N SER A 236 46.61 39.18 -18.22
CA SER A 236 47.30 38.42 -19.27
C SER A 236 46.32 37.92 -20.36
N GLU A 237 46.85 37.53 -21.51
CA GLU A 237 46.06 36.90 -22.58
C GLU A 237 45.49 35.54 -22.16
N ASN A 238 46.28 34.78 -21.38
CA ASN A 238 45.86 33.50 -20.81
C ASN A 238 44.64 33.65 -19.89
N ASP A 239 44.65 34.65 -19.01
CA ASP A 239 43.51 34.93 -18.12
C ASP A 239 42.26 35.35 -18.93
N MET A 240 42.45 36.08 -20.02
CA MET A 240 41.36 36.48 -20.91
C MET A 240 40.74 35.26 -21.61
N MET A 241 41.58 34.35 -22.14
CA MET A 241 41.13 33.08 -22.74
C MET A 241 40.39 32.20 -21.72
N GLN A 242 40.87 32.13 -20.47
CA GLN A 242 40.17 31.40 -19.41
C GLN A 242 38.78 31.96 -19.12
N LEU A 243 38.63 33.29 -19.08
CA LEU A 243 37.33 33.92 -18.86
C LEU A 243 36.39 33.74 -20.05
N GLU A 244 36.91 33.78 -21.27
CA GLU A 244 36.13 33.49 -22.48
C GLU A 244 35.62 32.05 -22.51
N LEU A 245 36.50 31.10 -22.21
CA LEU A 245 36.15 29.68 -22.09
C LEU A 245 35.13 29.46 -20.97
N GLY A 246 35.32 30.08 -19.81
CA GLY A 246 34.38 30.04 -18.68
C GLY A 246 32.98 30.54 -19.07
N LYS A 247 32.89 31.64 -19.84
CA LYS A 247 31.63 32.17 -20.38
C LYS A 247 30.95 31.19 -21.35
N LEU A 248 31.70 30.55 -22.25
CA LEU A 248 31.16 29.53 -23.17
C LEU A 248 30.65 28.30 -22.41
N ASN A 249 31.41 27.83 -21.43
CA ASN A 249 31.02 26.71 -20.56
C ASN A 249 29.75 27.03 -19.77
N ALA A 250 29.66 28.23 -19.17
CA ALA A 250 28.46 28.66 -18.46
C ALA A 250 27.22 28.72 -19.37
N LYS A 251 27.40 29.12 -20.65
CA LYS A 251 26.31 29.11 -21.64
C LYS A 251 25.85 27.69 -21.98
N ALA A 252 26.78 26.74 -22.14
CA ALA A 252 26.44 25.34 -22.36
C ALA A 252 25.69 24.74 -21.17
N GLU A 253 26.08 25.11 -19.94
CA GLU A 253 25.48 24.63 -18.71
C GLU A 253 24.02 25.07 -18.53
N ILE A 254 23.63 26.25 -19.04
CA ILE A 254 22.22 26.66 -19.05
C ILE A 254 21.35 25.63 -19.80
N VAL A 255 21.82 25.15 -20.95
CA VAL A 255 21.07 24.20 -21.78
C VAL A 255 20.93 22.85 -21.08
N THR A 256 22.01 22.34 -20.49
CA THR A 256 22.01 21.04 -19.79
C THR A 256 21.15 21.10 -18.52
N ARG A 257 21.25 22.18 -17.73
CA ARG A 257 20.43 22.35 -16.52
C ARG A 257 18.97 22.59 -16.80
N ARG A 258 18.65 23.25 -17.91
CA ARG A 258 17.26 23.39 -18.37
C ARG A 258 16.65 22.02 -18.70
N GLN A 259 17.37 21.17 -19.46
CA GLN A 259 16.87 19.83 -19.78
C GLN A 259 16.65 18.96 -18.53
N ASP A 260 17.56 19.03 -17.56
CA ASP A 260 17.41 18.31 -16.29
C ASP A 260 16.19 18.80 -15.50
N PHE A 261 16.00 20.12 -15.40
CA PHE A 261 14.83 20.74 -14.78
C PHE A 261 13.52 20.26 -15.41
N GLU A 262 13.38 20.33 -16.74
CA GLU A 262 12.16 19.88 -17.44
C GLU A 262 11.85 18.39 -17.16
N ARG A 263 12.89 17.55 -17.15
CA ARG A 263 12.73 16.12 -16.85
C ARG A 263 12.27 15.89 -15.41
N LYS A 264 12.90 16.53 -14.43
CA LYS A 264 12.51 16.39 -13.01
C LYS A 264 11.13 16.97 -12.74
N MET A 265 10.77 18.05 -13.42
CA MET A 265 9.44 18.67 -13.40
C MET A 265 8.38 17.69 -13.90
N ALA A 266 8.59 17.10 -15.08
CA ALA A 266 7.67 16.13 -15.65
C ALA A 266 7.47 14.91 -14.73
N ASN A 267 8.55 14.40 -14.13
CA ASN A 267 8.47 13.27 -13.19
C ASN A 267 7.60 13.59 -11.97
N LEU A 268 7.79 14.76 -11.35
CA LEU A 268 6.98 15.19 -10.21
C LEU A 268 5.51 15.42 -10.61
N ARG A 269 5.27 16.09 -11.75
CA ARG A 269 3.92 16.35 -12.26
C ARG A 269 3.12 15.08 -12.51
N ILE A 270 3.72 14.10 -13.20
CA ILE A 270 3.10 12.80 -13.46
C ILE A 270 2.75 12.11 -12.14
N PHE A 271 3.65 12.14 -11.16
CA PHE A 271 3.43 11.50 -9.88
C PHE A 271 2.34 12.18 -9.03
N LEU A 272 2.31 13.52 -9.01
CA LEU A 272 1.28 14.31 -8.33
C LEU A 272 -0.06 14.33 -9.08
N ASN A 273 -0.14 13.69 -10.26
CA ASN A 273 -1.31 13.66 -11.11
C ASN A 273 -1.73 15.07 -11.59
N ILE A 274 -0.73 15.91 -11.93
CA ILE A 274 -0.89 17.27 -12.44
C ILE A 274 -0.55 17.26 -13.94
N TYR A 275 -1.59 17.25 -14.78
CA TYR A 275 -1.45 17.14 -16.24
C TYR A 275 -1.48 18.49 -16.98
N ASP A 276 -1.88 19.58 -16.32
CA ASP A 276 -1.80 20.91 -16.91
C ASP A 276 -0.35 21.33 -17.15
N GLU A 277 -0.08 22.28 -18.05
CA GLU A 277 1.28 22.78 -18.35
C GLU A 277 1.86 23.69 -17.24
N SER A 278 1.35 23.58 -16.01
CA SER A 278 1.83 24.40 -14.90
C SER A 278 3.32 24.19 -14.62
N ILE A 279 3.99 25.28 -14.26
CA ILE A 279 5.39 25.27 -13.83
C ILE A 279 5.39 25.18 -12.31
N ILE A 280 5.89 24.07 -11.77
CA ILE A 280 6.03 23.88 -10.32
C ILE A 280 7.36 24.43 -9.85
N ILE A 281 7.33 25.38 -8.92
CA ILE A 281 8.54 25.91 -8.27
C ILE A 281 8.54 25.41 -6.83
N PRO A 282 9.40 24.43 -6.49
CA PRO A 282 9.50 23.94 -5.13
C PRO A 282 10.17 24.98 -4.22
N GLU A 283 9.60 25.17 -3.04
CA GLU A 283 10.19 26.00 -1.99
C GLU A 283 11.26 25.21 -1.22
N ILE A 284 12.35 25.86 -0.81
CA ILE A 284 13.32 25.22 0.10
C ILE A 284 12.67 25.16 1.48
N PRO A 285 12.50 23.98 2.10
CA PRO A 285 12.00 23.90 3.47
C PRO A 285 12.89 24.69 4.43
N GLU A 286 12.31 25.60 5.21
CA GLU A 286 13.07 26.46 6.15
C GLU A 286 13.58 25.67 7.37
N GLU A 287 12.83 24.65 7.77
CA GLU A 287 13.16 23.79 8.91
C GLU A 287 13.27 22.33 8.45
N PHE A 288 14.10 21.58 9.17
CA PHE A 288 14.15 20.13 9.08
C PHE A 288 13.52 19.51 10.33
N PRO A 289 12.81 18.39 10.20
CA PRO A 289 12.01 17.84 11.29
C PRO A 289 12.87 17.16 12.36
N MET A 290 12.63 17.54 13.62
CA MET A 290 13.29 16.97 14.80
C MET A 290 12.37 16.01 15.55
N ILE A 291 12.95 14.90 16.02
CA ILE A 291 12.31 13.88 16.86
C ILE A 291 13.04 13.90 18.22
N ASP A 292 12.31 14.37 19.23
CA ASP A 292 12.74 14.38 20.62
C ASP A 292 12.17 13.15 21.35
N MET A 293 12.71 11.97 21.02
CA MET A 293 12.39 10.70 21.67
C MET A 293 13.61 9.79 21.72
N SER A 294 13.68 8.95 22.75
CA SER A 294 14.72 7.94 22.88
C SER A 294 14.50 6.77 21.92
N ILE A 295 15.54 5.99 21.67
CA ILE A 295 15.43 4.78 20.86
C ILE A 295 14.45 3.77 21.47
N GLU A 296 14.35 3.69 22.80
CA GLU A 296 13.39 2.82 23.49
C GLU A 296 11.94 3.23 23.22
N GLU A 297 11.66 4.54 23.20
CA GLU A 297 10.33 5.06 22.86
C GLU A 297 9.98 4.76 21.40
N ILE A 298 10.92 4.97 20.47
CA ILE A 298 10.77 4.63 19.05
C ILE A 298 10.52 3.13 18.87
N ARG A 299 11.30 2.28 19.53
CA ARG A 299 11.13 0.82 19.51
C ARG A 299 9.77 0.41 20.06
N SER A 300 9.30 1.04 21.14
CA SER A 300 7.99 0.78 21.73
C SER A 300 6.85 1.10 20.76
N LEU A 301 6.90 2.27 20.09
CA LEU A 301 5.95 2.66 19.06
C LEU A 301 5.95 1.69 17.88
N ALA A 302 7.14 1.30 17.40
CA ALA A 302 7.30 0.34 16.32
C ALA A 302 6.71 -1.04 16.68
N ASN A 303 6.97 -1.56 17.88
CA ASN A 303 6.40 -2.83 18.35
C ASN A 303 4.89 -2.77 18.62
N LYS A 304 4.33 -1.59 18.86
CA LYS A 304 2.89 -1.41 19.04
C LYS A 304 2.16 -1.38 17.69
N ASN A 305 2.72 -0.67 16.72
CA ASN A 305 1.99 -0.27 15.52
C ASN A 305 2.41 -1.04 14.25
N ASN A 306 3.65 -1.50 14.13
CA ASN A 306 4.15 -2.04 12.87
C ASN A 306 3.36 -3.28 12.40
N PRO A 307 3.00 -3.40 11.09
CA PRO A 307 2.24 -4.54 10.57
C PRO A 307 2.91 -5.89 10.82
N LEU A 308 4.25 -5.93 10.91
CA LEU A 308 5.01 -7.16 11.17
C LEU A 308 4.54 -7.88 12.44
N ILE A 309 4.15 -7.15 13.48
CA ILE A 309 3.70 -7.71 14.76
C ILE A 309 2.43 -8.54 14.57
N HIS A 310 1.49 -8.02 13.77
CA HIS A 310 0.28 -8.76 13.40
C HIS A 310 0.60 -9.90 12.44
N ASN A 311 1.50 -9.70 11.47
CA ASN A 311 1.95 -10.73 10.53
C ASN A 311 2.50 -11.98 11.25
N VAL A 312 3.44 -11.77 12.17
CA VAL A 312 4.03 -12.83 13.02
C VAL A 312 2.93 -13.54 13.81
N SER A 313 2.02 -12.77 14.42
CA SER A 313 0.96 -13.35 15.26
C SER A 313 0.05 -14.32 14.50
N TRP A 314 -0.41 -13.96 13.29
CA TRP A 314 -1.35 -14.81 12.55
C TRP A 314 -0.64 -15.96 11.85
N LYS A 315 0.61 -15.80 11.41
CA LYS A 315 1.40 -16.90 10.85
C LYS A 315 1.71 -17.98 11.88
N LEU A 316 2.02 -17.60 13.12
CA LEU A 316 2.17 -18.58 14.21
C LEU A 316 0.85 -19.32 14.49
N LEU A 317 -0.28 -18.62 14.49
CA LEU A 317 -1.60 -19.24 14.64
C LEU A 317 -1.94 -20.18 13.47
N GLU A 318 -1.58 -19.81 12.25
CA GLU A 318 -1.77 -20.64 11.05
C GLU A 318 -0.90 -21.90 11.09
N ALA A 319 0.37 -21.79 11.50
CA ALA A 319 1.25 -22.94 11.70
C ALA A 319 0.68 -23.90 12.77
N GLN A 320 0.16 -23.38 13.88
CA GLN A 320 -0.52 -24.18 14.91
C GLN A 320 -1.79 -24.86 14.36
N ARG A 321 -2.59 -24.14 13.56
CA ARG A 321 -3.77 -24.68 12.89
C ARG A 321 -3.42 -25.87 12.01
N LEU A 322 -2.36 -25.76 11.21
CA LEU A 322 -1.90 -26.83 10.30
C LEU A 322 -1.42 -28.07 11.06
N ILE A 323 -0.66 -27.90 12.16
CA ILE A 323 -0.28 -29.03 13.03
C ILE A 323 -1.52 -29.70 13.63
N ALA A 324 -2.46 -28.91 14.16
CA ALA A 324 -3.69 -29.43 14.75
C ALA A 324 -4.52 -30.20 13.71
N GLN A 325 -4.62 -29.68 12.49
CA GLN A 325 -5.29 -30.34 11.38
C GLN A 325 -4.63 -31.68 11.04
N ALA A 326 -3.30 -31.72 10.87
CA ALA A 326 -2.57 -32.95 10.57
C ALA A 326 -2.73 -34.01 11.68
N LYS A 327 -2.75 -33.59 12.96
CA LYS A 327 -2.95 -34.50 14.11
C LYS A 327 -4.35 -35.11 14.13
N ILE A 328 -5.37 -34.31 13.83
CA ILE A 328 -6.76 -34.77 13.76
C ILE A 328 -7.00 -35.68 12.57
N GLU A 329 -6.49 -35.33 11.38
CA GLU A 329 -6.66 -36.15 10.16
C GLU A 329 -5.99 -37.51 10.24
N ARG A 330 -4.94 -37.65 11.07
CA ARG A 330 -4.29 -38.94 11.37
C ARG A 330 -5.14 -39.81 12.29
N GLY A 331 -6.01 -39.21 13.10
CA GLY A 331 -6.67 -39.87 14.22
C GLY A 331 -8.05 -40.44 13.90
N PHE A 332 -8.67 -40.95 14.97
CA PHE A 332 -10.07 -41.33 15.03
C PHE A 332 -10.96 -40.09 14.76
N GLN A 333 -11.95 -40.24 13.89
CA GLN A 333 -12.92 -39.20 13.55
C GLN A 333 -14.32 -39.63 13.99
N LEU A 334 -15.03 -38.68 14.60
CA LEU A 334 -16.38 -38.88 15.13
C LEU A 334 -17.27 -37.73 14.69
N ASN A 335 -18.39 -38.05 14.06
CA ASN A 335 -19.38 -37.07 13.59
C ASN A 335 -20.77 -37.48 14.07
N LEU A 336 -21.52 -36.53 14.61
CA LEU A 336 -22.93 -36.69 14.96
C LEU A 336 -23.78 -36.03 13.88
N PHE A 337 -24.81 -36.75 13.41
CA PHE A 337 -25.82 -36.23 12.51
C PHE A 337 -27.20 -36.47 13.12
N MET A 338 -28.02 -35.42 13.16
CA MET A 338 -29.41 -35.48 13.59
C MET A 338 -30.27 -34.70 12.60
N SER A 339 -31.38 -35.28 12.15
CA SER A 339 -32.43 -34.62 11.40
C SER A 339 -33.77 -34.95 12.06
N LEU A 340 -34.56 -33.92 12.33
CA LEU A 340 -35.88 -33.99 12.92
C LEU A 340 -36.83 -33.11 12.11
N GLY A 341 -37.93 -33.65 11.61
CA GLY A 341 -38.87 -32.90 10.82
C GLY A 341 -40.16 -33.63 10.55
N TYR A 342 -40.93 -33.07 9.64
CA TYR A 342 -42.20 -33.62 9.19
C TYR A 342 -42.20 -33.70 7.66
N THR A 343 -42.84 -34.73 7.12
CA THR A 343 -43.01 -34.90 5.68
C THR A 343 -44.46 -35.28 5.39
N GLY A 344 -45.06 -34.72 4.34
CA GLY A 344 -46.42 -35.04 3.94
C GLY A 344 -46.50 -35.22 2.43
N THR A 345 -47.45 -36.04 1.97
CA THR A 345 -47.68 -36.23 0.52
C THR A 345 -49.16 -36.32 0.21
N ASP A 346 -49.57 -35.71 -0.91
CA ASP A 346 -50.94 -35.75 -1.39
C ASP A 346 -50.99 -35.57 -2.91
N SER A 347 -52.13 -35.84 -3.52
CA SER A 347 -52.49 -35.45 -4.88
C SER A 347 -52.55 -33.93 -5.11
N ASN A 348 -52.80 -33.13 -4.07
CA ASN A 348 -52.91 -31.67 -4.16
C ASN A 348 -51.99 -30.95 -3.15
N PHE A 349 -51.68 -29.67 -3.44
CA PHE A 349 -50.74 -28.88 -2.64
C PHE A 349 -51.16 -28.77 -1.16
N SER A 350 -52.41 -28.42 -0.88
CA SER A 350 -52.87 -28.19 0.50
C SER A 350 -52.89 -29.49 1.33
N GLY A 351 -53.26 -30.62 0.71
CA GLY A 351 -53.29 -31.92 1.36
C GLY A 351 -51.90 -32.37 1.82
N ALA A 352 -50.85 -32.03 1.06
CA ALA A 352 -49.48 -32.38 1.42
C ALA A 352 -49.00 -31.74 2.74
N TYR A 353 -49.72 -30.74 3.27
CA TYR A 353 -49.43 -30.08 4.56
C TYR A 353 -50.35 -30.50 5.71
N LYS A 354 -51.33 -31.39 5.48
CA LYS A 354 -52.31 -31.79 6.50
C LYS A 354 -51.88 -33.07 7.24
N ASP A 355 -51.71 -34.16 6.50
CA ASP A 355 -51.44 -35.49 7.08
C ASP A 355 -49.93 -35.74 7.16
N LEU A 356 -49.27 -34.95 8.01
CA LEU A 356 -47.83 -34.98 8.18
C LEU A 356 -47.36 -36.23 8.94
N GLN A 357 -46.32 -36.87 8.43
CA GLN A 357 -45.61 -37.98 9.06
C GLN A 357 -44.30 -37.49 9.68
N ASN A 358 -43.95 -38.07 10.83
CA ASN A 358 -42.68 -37.76 11.50
C ASN A 358 -41.50 -38.30 10.67
N ARG A 359 -40.48 -37.48 10.49
CA ARG A 359 -39.19 -37.86 9.91
C ARG A 359 -38.10 -37.60 10.93
N GLN A 360 -37.45 -38.67 11.39
CA GLN A 360 -36.40 -38.56 12.42
C GLN A 360 -35.25 -39.48 12.02
N VAL A 361 -34.05 -38.91 11.97
CA VAL A 361 -32.82 -39.64 11.69
C VAL A 361 -31.77 -39.16 12.68
N ALA A 362 -31.20 -40.08 13.45
CA ALA A 362 -30.02 -39.81 14.26
C ALA A 362 -28.96 -40.86 13.91
N SER A 363 -27.75 -40.41 13.59
CA SER A 363 -26.65 -41.30 13.26
C SER A 363 -25.33 -40.80 13.85
N LEU A 364 -24.51 -41.76 14.25
CA LEU A 364 -23.16 -41.53 14.73
C LEU A 364 -22.19 -42.12 13.70
N GLY A 365 -21.48 -41.24 12.99
CA GLY A 365 -20.47 -41.62 12.02
C GLY A 365 -19.10 -41.78 12.68
N ILE A 366 -18.52 -42.96 12.58
CA ILE A 366 -17.17 -43.27 13.06
C ILE A 366 -16.28 -43.56 11.85
N ARG A 367 -15.10 -42.94 11.77
CA ARG A 367 -14.07 -43.28 10.79
C ARG A 367 -12.75 -43.51 11.50
N ILE A 368 -12.18 -44.70 11.28
CA ILE A 368 -10.89 -45.12 11.85
C ILE A 368 -9.97 -45.53 10.71
N PRO A 369 -8.92 -44.76 10.39
CA PRO A 369 -7.88 -45.21 9.48
C PRO A 369 -7.16 -46.42 10.08
N ILE A 370 -7.16 -47.57 9.40
CA ILE A 370 -6.53 -48.80 9.91
C ILE A 370 -5.08 -48.93 9.43
N LEU A 371 -4.84 -48.71 8.14
CA LEU A 371 -3.52 -48.83 7.52
C LEU A 371 -3.32 -47.71 6.50
N ASP A 372 -2.32 -46.87 6.72
CA ASP A 372 -1.95 -45.76 5.82
C ASP A 372 -0.46 -45.75 5.46
N TRP A 373 0.26 -46.83 5.80
CA TRP A 373 1.70 -47.01 5.57
C TRP A 373 2.57 -45.86 6.12
N GLY A 374 2.16 -45.25 7.24
CA GLY A 374 2.91 -44.18 7.89
C GLY A 374 2.65 -42.78 7.32
N LYS A 375 1.74 -42.66 6.34
CA LYS A 375 1.37 -41.39 5.69
C LYS A 375 0.89 -40.34 6.71
N GLY A 376 0.05 -40.72 7.66
CA GLY A 376 -0.46 -39.83 8.69
C GLY A 376 0.62 -39.36 9.66
N LYS A 377 1.55 -40.25 10.06
CA LYS A 377 2.73 -39.86 10.85
C LYS A 377 3.61 -38.90 10.05
N GLY A 378 3.86 -39.18 8.78
CA GLY A 378 4.62 -38.32 7.87
C GLY A 378 4.02 -36.93 7.73
N ARG A 379 2.68 -36.82 7.58
CA ARG A 379 1.98 -35.53 7.51
C ARG A 379 2.12 -34.69 8.78
N VAL A 380 2.03 -35.30 9.96
CA VAL A 380 2.22 -34.59 11.23
C VAL A 380 3.66 -34.09 11.35
N GLN A 381 4.65 -34.94 11.05
CA GLN A 381 6.07 -34.55 11.09
C GLN A 381 6.42 -33.46 10.09
N LEU A 382 5.82 -33.51 8.89
CA LEU A 382 5.95 -32.46 7.89
C LEU A 382 5.38 -31.13 8.40
N ALA A 383 4.16 -31.13 8.95
CA ALA A 383 3.54 -29.93 9.50
C ALA A 383 4.34 -29.35 10.69
N GLU A 384 4.86 -30.20 11.59
CA GLU A 384 5.71 -29.77 12.71
C GLU A 384 7.03 -29.17 12.22
N SER A 385 7.64 -29.76 11.19
CA SER A 385 8.88 -29.25 10.59
C SER A 385 8.67 -27.94 9.85
N GLN A 386 7.58 -27.82 9.07
CA GLN A 386 7.20 -26.57 8.40
C GLN A 386 6.93 -25.46 9.41
N ALA A 387 6.20 -25.76 10.50
CA ALA A 387 5.95 -24.80 11.57
C ALA A 387 7.24 -24.36 12.28
N LYS A 388 8.20 -25.26 12.49
CA LYS A 388 9.51 -24.93 13.06
C LYS A 388 10.31 -24.02 12.13
N VAL A 389 10.34 -24.31 10.84
CA VAL A 389 10.99 -23.46 9.83
C VAL A 389 10.34 -22.08 9.79
N GLU A 390 9.00 -22.01 9.78
CA GLU A 390 8.28 -20.74 9.76
C GLU A 390 8.56 -19.94 11.03
N LYS A 391 8.51 -20.57 12.21
CA LYS A 391 8.87 -19.92 13.47
C LYS A 391 10.29 -19.34 13.43
N ASN A 392 11.29 -20.12 13.02
CA ASN A 392 12.68 -19.64 12.95
C ASN A 392 12.82 -18.45 11.97
N ARG A 393 12.08 -18.45 10.86
CA ARG A 393 12.04 -17.31 9.92
C ARG A 393 11.42 -16.06 10.56
N LEU A 394 10.33 -16.22 11.30
CA LEU A 394 9.69 -15.11 12.02
C LEU A 394 10.59 -14.55 13.13
N ASP A 395 11.28 -15.43 13.86
CA ASP A 395 12.25 -15.02 14.88
C ASP A 395 13.39 -14.20 14.24
N GLN A 396 13.92 -14.64 13.09
CA GLN A 396 14.91 -13.87 12.32
C GLN A 396 14.34 -12.53 11.83
N GLN A 397 13.11 -12.49 11.30
CA GLN A 397 12.47 -11.24 10.87
C GLN A 397 12.33 -10.23 12.01
N MET A 398 12.05 -10.69 13.24
CA MET A 398 11.99 -9.82 14.41
C MET A 398 13.36 -9.27 14.80
N ILE A 399 14.43 -10.07 14.69
CA ILE A 399 15.81 -9.61 14.91
C ILE A 399 16.20 -8.57 13.86
N ASP A 400 15.91 -8.83 12.58
CA ASP A 400 16.20 -7.91 11.49
C ASP A 400 15.40 -6.61 11.64
N PHE A 401 14.16 -6.70 12.12
CA PHE A 401 13.32 -5.54 12.41
C PHE A 401 13.89 -4.67 13.54
N ASP A 402 14.34 -5.27 14.65
CA ASP A 402 14.95 -4.52 15.75
C ASP A 402 16.27 -3.85 15.31
N ASN A 403 17.09 -4.57 14.55
CA ASN A 403 18.30 -4.01 13.94
C ASN A 403 17.98 -2.85 12.99
N ASN A 404 16.93 -2.97 12.18
CA ASN A 404 16.50 -1.90 11.28
C ASN A 404 16.04 -0.65 12.04
N ILE A 405 15.32 -0.81 13.15
CA ILE A 405 14.95 0.30 14.06
C ILE A 405 16.23 1.00 14.56
N PHE A 406 17.19 0.22 15.07
CA PHE A 406 18.44 0.75 15.60
C PHE A 406 19.24 1.53 14.55
N LEU A 407 19.45 0.93 13.37
CA LEU A 407 20.18 1.56 12.28
C LEU A 407 19.48 2.83 11.78
N THR A 408 18.17 2.77 11.56
CA THR A 408 17.40 3.91 11.07
C THR A 408 17.43 5.07 12.08
N TYR A 409 17.28 4.78 13.37
CA TYR A 409 17.36 5.79 14.43
C TYR A 409 18.73 6.46 14.51
N ASN A 410 19.82 5.68 14.46
CA ASN A 410 21.17 6.25 14.50
C ASN A 410 21.48 7.06 13.24
N SER A 411 21.12 6.55 12.04
CA SER A 411 21.29 7.30 10.80
C SER A 411 20.50 8.61 10.80
N TYR A 412 19.31 8.63 11.40
CA TYR A 412 18.56 9.86 11.60
C TYR A 412 19.30 10.85 12.52
N LYS A 413 19.84 10.40 13.65
CA LYS A 413 20.59 11.25 14.60
C LYS A 413 21.89 11.78 14.00
N ASP A 414 22.62 10.96 13.24
CA ASP A 414 23.81 11.41 12.52
C ASP A 414 23.43 12.44 11.44
N GLN A 415 22.32 12.21 10.72
CA GLN A 415 21.84 13.14 9.70
C GLN A 415 21.42 14.50 10.29
N GLU A 416 20.83 14.52 11.49
CA GLU A 416 20.49 15.74 12.20
C GLU A 416 21.72 16.65 12.35
N GLN A 417 22.85 16.09 12.78
CA GLN A 417 24.12 16.82 12.91
C GLN A 417 24.68 17.27 11.56
N LEU A 418 24.68 16.39 10.55
CA LEU A 418 25.18 16.70 9.21
C LEU A 418 24.41 17.85 8.55
N THR A 419 23.09 17.92 8.75
CA THR A 419 22.26 19.00 8.21
C THR A 419 22.59 20.34 8.84
N ILE A 420 22.80 20.39 10.17
CA ILE A 420 23.24 21.61 10.87
C ILE A 420 24.59 22.09 10.34
N ILE A 421 25.58 21.18 10.24
CA ILE A 421 26.92 21.50 9.72
C ILE A 421 26.83 22.02 8.28
N ALA A 422 26.03 21.40 7.42
CA ALA A 422 25.87 21.81 6.04
C ALA A 422 25.18 23.18 5.90
N GLU A 423 24.23 23.50 6.78
CA GLU A 423 23.58 24.80 6.83
C GLU A 423 24.58 25.92 7.16
N GLU A 424 25.41 25.71 8.20
CA GLU A 424 26.46 26.66 8.59
C GLU A 424 27.50 26.84 7.48
N ALA A 425 27.98 25.73 6.89
CA ALA A 425 28.92 25.76 5.79
C ALA A 425 28.38 26.55 4.58
N ASN A 426 27.10 26.36 4.23
CA ASN A 426 26.45 27.12 3.16
C ASN A 426 26.39 28.63 3.47
N LYS A 427 26.03 29.02 4.70
CA LYS A 427 26.03 30.43 5.14
C LYS A 427 27.42 31.06 5.03
N ILE A 428 28.45 30.36 5.49
CA ILE A 428 29.85 30.82 5.43
C ILE A 428 30.32 30.96 3.97
N ALA A 429 30.08 29.96 3.12
CA ALA A 429 30.52 29.96 1.74
C ALA A 429 29.85 31.08 0.92
N GLN A 430 28.55 31.35 1.17
CA GLN A 430 27.85 32.48 0.56
C GLN A 430 28.45 33.83 0.94
N LYS A 431 28.76 34.05 2.22
CA LYS A 431 29.42 35.28 2.70
C LYS A 431 30.83 35.44 2.14
N ARG A 432 31.58 34.33 2.01
CA ARG A 432 32.92 34.30 1.41
C ARG A 432 32.88 34.74 -0.04
N TYR A 433 31.99 34.15 -0.85
CA TYR A 433 31.86 34.52 -2.26
C TYR A 433 31.56 36.01 -2.45
N GLN A 434 30.63 36.57 -1.67
CA GLN A 434 30.31 38.00 -1.72
C GLN A 434 31.54 38.88 -1.43
N THR A 435 32.32 38.51 -0.41
CA THR A 435 33.54 39.24 -0.02
C THR A 435 34.62 39.16 -1.11
N VAL A 436 34.82 37.96 -1.68
CA VAL A 436 35.79 37.71 -2.75
C VAL A 436 35.40 38.48 -4.01
N PHE A 437 34.13 38.45 -4.40
CA PHE A 437 33.62 39.19 -5.57
C PHE A 437 33.90 40.70 -5.49
N GLU A 438 33.61 41.33 -4.34
CA GLU A 438 33.90 42.76 -4.13
C GLU A 438 35.40 43.06 -4.20
N THR A 439 36.24 42.17 -3.66
CA THR A 439 37.70 42.32 -3.68
C THR A 439 38.28 42.15 -5.10
N PHE A 440 37.70 41.28 -5.93
CA PHE A 440 38.09 41.13 -7.34
C PHE A 440 37.80 42.40 -8.14
N ARG A 441 36.66 43.04 -7.86
CA ARG A 441 36.29 44.32 -8.49
C ARG A 441 37.31 45.40 -8.18
N LEU A 442 37.88 45.39 -6.97
CA LEU A 442 38.95 46.31 -6.54
C LEU A 442 40.34 45.95 -7.10
N GLY A 443 40.47 44.84 -7.84
CA GLY A 443 41.74 44.42 -8.47
C GLY A 443 42.76 43.81 -7.50
N ARG A 444 42.33 43.37 -6.32
CA ARG A 444 43.23 42.88 -5.26
C ARG A 444 43.34 41.35 -5.16
N ILE A 445 42.59 40.62 -5.98
CA ILE A 445 42.63 39.14 -6.04
C ILE A 445 42.57 38.66 -7.49
N SER A 446 42.97 37.41 -7.71
CA SER A 446 43.09 36.81 -9.04
C SER A 446 41.75 36.26 -9.57
N VAL A 447 41.71 35.95 -10.87
CA VAL A 447 40.59 35.21 -11.51
C VAL A 447 40.45 33.80 -10.90
N LEU A 448 41.57 33.21 -10.45
CA LEU A 448 41.55 31.91 -9.80
C LEU A 448 40.80 31.96 -8.46
N ASP A 449 41.06 32.98 -7.64
CA ASP A 449 40.43 33.12 -6.31
C ASP A 449 38.92 33.27 -6.38
N ILE A 450 38.42 34.05 -7.33
CA ILE A 450 36.97 34.23 -7.53
C ILE A 450 36.30 32.96 -8.05
N ASN A 451 36.93 32.24 -8.99
CA ASN A 451 36.43 30.96 -9.48
C ASN A 451 36.40 29.91 -8.36
N MET A 452 37.43 29.86 -7.51
CA MET A 452 37.47 28.96 -6.35
C MET A 452 36.35 29.28 -5.35
N ALA A 453 36.18 30.54 -4.97
CA ALA A 453 35.12 30.95 -4.03
C ALA A 453 33.72 30.68 -4.56
N GLN A 454 33.52 30.85 -5.88
CA GLN A 454 32.26 30.53 -6.54
C GLN A 454 31.97 29.02 -6.49
N ASN A 455 32.94 28.19 -6.89
CA ASN A 455 32.81 26.73 -6.87
C ASN A 455 32.53 26.20 -5.45
N GLU A 456 33.20 26.74 -4.44
CA GLU A 456 32.95 26.38 -3.04
C GLU A 456 31.54 26.75 -2.57
N GLN A 457 31.05 27.95 -2.90
CA GLN A 457 29.69 28.36 -2.61
C GLN A 457 28.66 27.44 -3.25
N GLU A 458 28.82 27.12 -4.53
CA GLU A 458 27.91 26.23 -5.26
C GLU A 458 27.90 24.82 -4.68
N THR A 459 29.09 24.31 -4.33
CA THR A 459 29.26 22.98 -3.72
C THR A 459 28.59 22.94 -2.34
N ALA A 460 28.81 23.96 -1.50
CA ALA A 460 28.19 24.06 -0.19
C ALA A 460 26.65 24.15 -0.29
N ARG A 461 26.14 24.93 -1.24
CA ARG A 461 24.69 25.06 -1.47
C ARG A 461 24.05 23.75 -1.92
N ARG A 462 24.65 23.04 -2.88
CA ARG A 462 24.17 21.72 -3.31
C ARG A 462 24.22 20.71 -2.17
N ASN A 463 25.31 20.71 -1.40
CA ASN A 463 25.45 19.82 -0.25
C ASN A 463 24.35 20.08 0.79
N TYR A 464 24.08 21.34 1.13
CA TYR A 464 23.00 21.69 2.05
C TYR A 464 21.63 21.16 1.60
N ILE A 465 21.26 21.34 0.33
CA ILE A 465 19.99 20.79 -0.20
C ILE A 465 19.96 19.26 -0.11
N ASN A 466 21.09 18.59 -0.36
CA ASN A 466 21.18 17.13 -0.23
C ASN A 466 21.06 16.64 1.22
N GLN A 467 21.67 17.36 2.18
CA GLN A 467 21.51 17.02 3.60
C GLN A 467 20.09 17.29 4.10
N LEU A 468 19.45 18.36 3.61
CA LEU A 468 18.05 18.65 3.90
C LEU A 468 17.13 17.55 3.36
N TYR A 469 17.35 17.09 2.12
CA TYR A 469 16.66 15.93 1.56
C TYR A 469 16.80 14.69 2.44
N ALA A 470 18.03 14.34 2.82
CA ALA A 470 18.30 13.18 3.65
C ALA A 470 17.63 13.28 5.02
N SER A 471 17.59 14.46 5.63
CA SER A 471 16.90 14.68 6.90
C SER A 471 15.40 14.39 6.80
N TRP A 472 14.72 14.91 5.78
CA TRP A 472 13.31 14.61 5.53
C TRP A 472 13.08 13.12 5.22
N LEU A 473 13.99 12.49 4.48
CA LEU A 473 13.92 11.05 4.18
C LEU A 473 13.97 10.22 5.47
N TYR A 474 14.98 10.42 6.34
CA TYR A 474 15.10 9.66 7.58
C TYR A 474 13.95 9.91 8.56
N TYR A 475 13.45 11.14 8.63
CA TYR A 475 12.27 11.45 9.44
C TYR A 475 11.05 10.63 9.01
N TYR A 476 10.77 10.58 7.70
CA TYR A 476 9.67 9.76 7.18
C TYR A 476 9.96 8.25 7.24
N SER A 477 11.22 7.81 7.18
CA SER A 477 11.58 6.41 7.43
C SER A 477 11.27 5.97 8.86
N ILE A 478 11.56 6.82 9.87
CA ILE A 478 11.18 6.53 11.25
C ILE A 478 9.65 6.51 11.40
N ARG A 479 8.94 7.49 10.79
CA ARG A 479 7.47 7.49 10.77
C ARG A 479 6.90 6.22 10.12
N GLN A 480 7.49 5.75 9.03
CA GLN A 480 7.06 4.53 8.34
C GLN A 480 7.22 3.28 9.22
N ILE A 481 8.32 3.17 9.96
CA ILE A 481 8.59 2.02 10.85
C ILE A 481 7.68 2.05 12.08
N THR A 482 7.49 3.23 12.68
CA THR A 482 6.72 3.43 13.92
C THR A 482 5.22 3.61 13.70
N LEU A 483 4.82 3.96 12.48
CA LEU A 483 3.47 4.41 12.12
C LEU A 483 2.93 5.46 13.08
N PHE A 484 3.79 6.37 13.51
CA PHE A 484 3.45 7.46 14.41
C PHE A 484 3.78 8.81 13.77
N ASP A 485 2.85 9.75 13.86
CA ASP A 485 3.05 11.13 13.42
C ASP A 485 3.62 11.95 14.58
N PHE A 486 4.92 12.25 14.51
CA PHE A 486 5.63 12.98 15.57
C PHE A 486 5.16 14.43 15.73
N LYS A 487 4.65 15.06 14.65
CA LYS A 487 4.14 16.44 14.67
C LYS A 487 2.77 16.49 15.35
N ARG A 488 1.89 15.52 15.06
CA ARG A 488 0.53 15.43 15.63
C ARG A 488 0.43 14.63 16.92
N LYS A 489 1.49 13.90 17.28
CA LYS A 489 1.58 13.00 18.45
C LYS A 489 0.46 11.94 18.46
N ASN A 490 0.18 11.33 17.32
CA ASN A 490 -0.83 10.28 17.19
C ASN A 490 -0.41 9.16 16.22
N ASP A 491 -1.07 8.00 16.30
CA ASP A 491 -0.85 6.90 15.35
C ASP A 491 -1.31 7.32 13.94
N ILE A 492 -0.50 7.06 12.91
CA ILE A 492 -0.72 7.51 11.52
C ILE A 492 -2.04 7.01 10.95
N ILE A 493 -2.48 5.81 11.34
CA ILE A 493 -3.79 5.28 10.91
C ILE A 493 -4.93 6.23 11.26
N ASN A 494 -4.85 6.93 12.40
CA ASN A 494 -5.91 7.80 12.88
C ASN A 494 -6.14 8.99 11.93
N ASN A 495 -5.10 9.41 11.21
CA ASN A 495 -5.18 10.47 10.21
C ASN A 495 -6.01 10.07 8.98
N TYR A 496 -6.31 8.78 8.79
CA TYR A 496 -7.03 8.26 7.62
C TYR A 496 -8.39 7.65 7.96
N GLU A 497 -8.87 7.75 9.20
CA GLU A 497 -10.16 7.13 9.59
C GLU A 497 -11.38 7.74 8.90
N GLY A 498 -11.29 8.99 8.42
CA GLY A 498 -12.34 9.67 7.64
C GLY A 498 -12.46 9.22 6.18
N LEU A 499 -11.62 8.30 5.70
CA LEU A 499 -11.65 7.74 4.34
C LEU A 499 -12.31 6.35 4.27
N LYS A 500 -12.89 5.88 5.38
CA LYS A 500 -13.53 4.56 5.52
C LYS A 500 -14.95 4.52 4.98
#